data_AF-A0A0K0GNA5-F1
#
_entry.id   AF-A0A0K0GNA5-F1
#
_cell.length_a   1.000
_cell.length_b   1.000
_cell.length_c   1.000
_cell.angle_alpha   90.00
_cell.angle_beta   90.00
_cell.angle_gamma   90.00
#
_symmetry.space_group_name_H-M   'P 1'
#
loop_
_entity.id
_entity.type
_entity.pdbx_description
1 polymer ?
#
loop_
_entity_poly.entity_id
_entity_poly.type
_entity_poly.pdbx_seq_one_letter_code
_entity_poly.pdbx_strand_id
1 'polypeptide(L)'
;MMSAGLGRPQDSCCIDLRWGFFFDGTNNNFQRDQPKKAHSNVARLYDIFEADRRKPEFVRRYAAGVGTAFKDEVGDQGLGIQEKAGLAAGWGGEARICWALLKFLDNLNYYFERIDLGEALGQKDPGTVRRMAQDMTIPSMELRKIAGDETEMLRQISMMASLQSLTATALNPPNHRGRRAVLAERRAQLRQRVQTWQRAQPKPKLRSIRVSVFGFSRGAAEARVFCSWLKDACDGGGGELTLCGIPVQLDLLGIFDTVASVGLANSSRLWSGHGGYASEDDLRIAPDVRRCVHREGHD
;
A
#
# COMPACT_ATOMS: atom_id res chain seq x y z
N MET A 1 63.69 -5.34 4.39
CA MET A 1 62.47 -5.96 3.83
C MET A 1 61.26 -5.21 4.38
N MET A 2 60.64 -4.38 3.55
CA MET A 2 59.42 -3.64 3.92
C MET A 2 58.22 -4.56 3.76
N SER A 3 57.50 -4.80 4.85
CA SER A 3 56.19 -5.45 4.84
C SER A 3 55.15 -4.43 4.37
N ALA A 4 54.74 -4.56 3.12
CA ALA A 4 53.58 -3.84 2.59
C ALA A 4 52.32 -4.44 3.22
N GLY A 5 51.74 -3.74 4.20
CA GLY A 5 50.39 -4.03 4.66
C GLY A 5 49.42 -3.85 3.50
N LEU A 6 48.82 -4.95 3.07
CA LEU A 6 47.67 -4.97 2.16
C LEU A 6 46.47 -4.33 2.87
N GLY A 7 46.46 -3.00 2.93
CA GLY A 7 45.23 -2.26 3.18
C GLY A 7 44.25 -2.61 2.08
N ARG A 8 43.11 -3.24 2.44
CA ARG A 8 41.96 -3.29 1.53
C ARG A 8 41.66 -1.85 1.12
N PRO A 9 41.49 -1.56 -0.18
CA PRO A 9 40.92 -0.29 -0.60
C PRO A 9 39.65 -0.05 0.23
N GLN A 10 39.49 1.15 0.79
CA GLN A 10 38.22 1.56 1.39
C GLN A 10 37.17 1.55 0.28
N ASP A 11 36.52 0.40 0.08
CA ASP A 11 35.31 0.30 -0.73
C ASP A 11 34.36 1.36 -0.18
N SER A 12 33.98 2.32 -1.02
CA SER A 12 33.01 3.34 -0.65
C SER A 12 31.77 2.62 -0.10
N CYS A 13 31.47 2.78 1.19
CA CYS A 13 30.34 2.13 1.84
C CYS A 13 29.07 2.39 1.01
N CYS A 14 28.57 1.35 0.37
CA CYS A 14 27.35 1.37 -0.43
C CYS A 14 26.26 0.65 0.36
N ILE A 15 25.13 1.30 0.56
CA ILE A 15 24.02 0.75 1.33
C ILE A 15 22.86 0.42 0.39
N ASP A 16 22.23 -0.73 0.63
CA ASP A 16 20.95 -1.09 0.04
C ASP A 16 19.83 -0.79 1.03
N LEU A 17 18.83 -0.03 0.59
CA LEU A 17 17.59 0.16 1.33
C LEU A 17 16.70 -1.06 1.11
N ARG A 18 16.03 -1.56 2.15
CA ARG A 18 15.20 -2.77 2.15
C ARG A 18 13.83 -2.47 2.73
N TRP A 19 12.83 -2.47 1.87
CA TRP A 19 11.47 -2.09 2.23
C TRP A 19 10.49 -3.24 2.07
N GLY A 20 9.79 -3.56 3.15
CA GLY A 20 8.72 -4.56 3.17
C GLY A 20 7.34 -3.90 3.14
N PHE A 21 6.48 -4.34 2.23
CA PHE A 21 5.06 -3.96 2.18
C PHE A 21 4.19 -5.19 2.39
N PHE A 22 3.22 -5.07 3.29
CA PHE A 22 2.41 -6.19 3.78
C PHE A 22 0.94 -5.82 3.67
N PHE A 23 0.21 -6.51 2.79
CA PHE A 23 -1.21 -6.28 2.53
C PHE A 23 -2.02 -7.46 3.11
N ASP A 24 -2.72 -7.23 4.21
CA ASP A 24 -3.43 -8.32 4.88
C ASP A 24 -4.76 -8.68 4.21
N GLY A 25 -5.27 -9.87 4.53
CA GLY A 25 -6.51 -10.40 3.97
C GLY A 25 -7.76 -9.71 4.50
N THR A 26 -8.88 -9.94 3.83
CA THR A 26 -10.18 -9.41 4.25
C THR A 26 -10.47 -9.74 5.70
N ASN A 27 -10.90 -8.72 6.46
CA ASN A 27 -11.14 -8.84 7.89
C ASN A 27 -9.91 -9.24 8.73
N ASN A 28 -8.67 -9.02 8.27
CA ASN A 28 -7.48 -9.20 9.09
C ASN A 28 -6.87 -7.86 9.51
N ASN A 29 -6.46 -7.75 10.77
CA ASN A 29 -5.84 -6.53 11.30
C ASN A 29 -4.84 -6.89 12.42
N PHE A 30 -3.58 -6.52 12.21
CA PHE A 30 -2.47 -6.84 13.11
C PHE A 30 -2.78 -6.49 14.58
N GLN A 31 -3.08 -5.22 14.88
CA GLN A 31 -3.27 -4.77 16.25
C GLN A 31 -4.52 -5.38 16.90
N ARG A 32 -5.62 -5.48 16.15
CA ARG A 32 -6.89 -6.03 16.65
C ARG A 32 -6.80 -7.53 16.94
N ASP A 33 -6.04 -8.26 16.10
CA ASP A 33 -6.01 -9.72 16.13
C ASP A 33 -4.85 -10.27 16.99
N GLN A 34 -3.86 -9.42 17.33
CA GLN A 34 -2.72 -9.77 18.19
C GLN A 34 -3.11 -10.35 19.55
N PRO A 35 -4.03 -9.74 20.33
CA PRO A 35 -4.39 -10.27 21.65
C PRO A 35 -5.05 -11.64 21.57
N LYS A 36 -5.67 -11.96 20.43
CA LYS A 36 -6.35 -13.24 20.18
C LYS A 36 -5.43 -14.32 19.62
N LYS A 37 -4.14 -14.01 19.38
CA LYS A 37 -3.18 -14.89 18.69
C LYS A 37 -3.67 -15.37 17.31
N ALA A 38 -4.51 -14.56 16.66
CA ALA A 38 -5.18 -14.90 15.40
C ALA A 38 -4.53 -14.20 14.20
N HIS A 39 -3.23 -13.89 14.28
CA HIS A 39 -2.50 -13.26 13.17
C HIS A 39 -2.51 -14.13 11.91
N SER A 40 -2.79 -13.49 10.78
CA SER A 40 -2.57 -14.05 9.45
C SER A 40 -1.07 -14.31 9.20
N ASN A 41 -0.76 -15.04 8.14
CA ASN A 41 0.63 -15.24 7.73
C ASN A 41 1.31 -13.92 7.33
N VAL A 42 0.57 -12.97 6.75
CA VAL A 42 1.08 -11.64 6.41
C VAL A 42 1.45 -10.85 7.68
N ALA A 43 0.56 -10.84 8.68
CA ALA A 43 0.82 -10.23 9.98
C ALA A 43 2.06 -10.83 10.68
N ARG A 44 2.25 -12.15 10.60
CA ARG A 44 3.43 -12.84 11.15
C ARG A 44 4.71 -12.47 10.41
N LEU A 45 4.68 -12.44 9.08
CA LEU A 45 5.83 -12.03 8.26
C LEU A 45 6.20 -10.56 8.52
N TYR A 46 5.21 -9.69 8.69
CA TYR A 46 5.42 -8.31 9.09
C TYR A 46 6.15 -8.21 10.43
N ASP A 47 5.73 -8.98 11.43
CA ASP A 47 6.31 -8.94 12.78
C ASP A 47 7.78 -9.34 12.83
N ILE A 48 8.18 -10.34 12.02
CA ILE A 48 9.56 -10.82 11.96
C ILE A 48 10.44 -10.07 10.95
N PHE A 49 9.84 -9.23 10.09
CA PHE A 49 10.63 -8.44 9.13
C PHE A 49 11.51 -7.46 9.88
N GLU A 50 12.81 -7.50 9.60
CA GLU A 50 13.81 -6.65 10.26
C GLU A 50 13.41 -5.17 10.11
N ALA A 51 13.20 -4.51 11.24
CA ALA A 51 12.96 -3.07 11.30
C ALA A 51 13.44 -2.58 12.67
N ASP A 52 14.36 -1.62 12.67
CA ASP A 52 14.91 -1.00 13.87
C ASP A 52 15.11 0.50 13.58
N ARG A 53 14.73 1.38 14.50
CA ARG A 53 14.96 2.83 14.38
C ARG A 53 16.43 3.18 14.18
N ARG A 54 17.34 2.33 14.65
CA ARG A 54 18.79 2.45 14.45
C ARG A 54 19.24 2.10 13.02
N LYS A 55 18.44 1.33 12.30
CA LYS A 55 18.69 0.85 10.93
C LYS A 55 17.63 1.40 9.97
N PRO A 56 17.69 2.71 9.61
CA PRO A 56 16.71 3.34 8.72
C PRO A 56 16.62 2.71 7.33
N GLU A 57 17.64 1.95 6.95
CA GLU A 57 17.69 1.24 5.69
C GLU A 57 16.68 0.09 5.64
N PHE A 58 16.19 -0.40 6.79
CA PHE A 58 15.13 -1.41 6.86
C PHE A 58 13.81 -0.79 7.31
N VAL A 59 12.80 -0.82 6.44
CA VAL A 59 11.47 -0.26 6.73
C VAL A 59 10.39 -1.28 6.39
N ARG A 60 9.38 -1.40 7.25
CA ARG A 60 8.19 -2.25 7.02
C ARG A 60 6.91 -1.43 7.11
N ARG A 61 5.98 -1.66 6.19
CA ARG A 61 4.67 -0.99 6.14
C ARG A 61 3.57 -2.05 6.05
N TYR A 62 2.63 -1.99 6.99
CA TYR A 62 1.50 -2.93 7.06
C TYR A 62 0.21 -2.20 6.71
N ALA A 63 -0.47 -2.67 5.67
CA ALA A 63 -1.82 -2.29 5.31
C ALA A 63 -2.79 -3.32 5.89
N ALA A 64 -3.63 -2.87 6.82
CA ALA A 64 -4.68 -3.71 7.39
C ALA A 64 -5.66 -4.15 6.29
N GLY A 65 -6.29 -5.30 6.45
CA GLY A 65 -7.25 -5.82 5.49
C GLY A 65 -8.49 -4.96 5.34
N VAL A 66 -9.10 -4.98 4.15
CA VAL A 66 -10.42 -4.37 3.92
C VAL A 66 -11.47 -4.93 4.87
N GLY A 67 -12.41 -4.08 5.27
CA GLY A 67 -13.40 -4.38 6.30
C GLY A 67 -12.88 -4.23 7.74
N THR A 68 -11.64 -3.77 7.93
CA THR A 68 -11.07 -3.46 9.25
C THR A 68 -10.62 -2.00 9.33
N ALA A 69 -10.42 -1.50 10.55
CA ALA A 69 -10.05 -0.11 10.76
C ALA A 69 -8.68 0.21 10.15
N PHE A 70 -8.62 1.32 9.40
CA PHE A 70 -7.40 1.91 8.85
C PHE A 70 -7.55 3.45 8.79
N LYS A 71 -7.87 4.00 9.95
CA LYS A 71 -8.44 5.35 10.12
C LYS A 71 -7.41 6.44 9.87
N ASP A 72 -6.23 6.31 10.45
CA ASP A 72 -5.22 7.37 10.42
C ASP A 72 -4.45 7.36 9.09
N GLU A 73 -4.52 6.25 8.36
CA GLU A 73 -3.84 6.01 7.09
C GLU A 73 -4.73 6.35 5.88
N VAL A 74 -5.97 5.86 5.87
CA VAL A 74 -6.88 6.08 4.72
C VAL A 74 -8.22 6.69 5.11
N GLY A 75 -8.57 6.75 6.40
CA GLY A 75 -9.85 7.28 6.87
C GLY A 75 -10.96 6.23 7.02
N ASP A 76 -10.66 4.97 6.76
CA ASP A 76 -11.56 3.83 6.93
C ASP A 76 -11.73 3.53 8.43
N GLN A 77 -12.94 3.68 8.96
CA GLN A 77 -13.24 3.38 10.36
C GLN A 77 -13.30 1.88 10.62
N GLY A 78 -13.54 1.05 9.59
CA GLY A 78 -13.70 -0.39 9.74
C GLY A 78 -14.86 -0.79 10.65
N LEU A 79 -15.93 0.02 10.67
CA LEU A 79 -17.12 -0.19 11.49
C LEU A 79 -18.39 -0.01 10.64
N GLY A 80 -19.45 -0.70 11.05
CA GLY A 80 -20.79 -0.50 10.51
C GLY A 80 -20.84 -0.70 9.00
N ILE A 81 -21.20 0.36 8.27
CA ILE A 81 -21.40 0.27 6.82
C ILE A 81 -20.08 0.13 6.05
N GLN A 82 -18.99 0.70 6.56
CA GLN A 82 -17.65 0.64 5.93
C GLN A 82 -17.05 -0.75 6.07
N GLU A 83 -17.18 -1.36 7.25
CA GLU A 83 -16.85 -2.77 7.47
C GLU A 83 -17.59 -3.65 6.46
N LYS A 84 -18.93 -3.56 6.42
CA LYS A 84 -19.75 -4.35 5.49
C LYS A 84 -19.37 -4.15 4.03
N ALA A 85 -19.11 -2.90 3.60
CA ALA A 85 -18.68 -2.61 2.23
C ALA A 85 -17.29 -3.21 1.91
N GLY A 86 -16.35 -3.13 2.85
CA GLY A 86 -15.03 -3.74 2.73
C GLY A 86 -15.09 -5.26 2.62
N LEU A 87 -15.91 -5.91 3.47
CA LEU A 87 -16.13 -7.35 3.44
C LEU A 87 -16.87 -7.81 2.18
N ALA A 88 -17.84 -7.04 1.69
CA ALA A 88 -18.65 -7.42 0.54
C ALA A 88 -17.92 -7.17 -0.79
N ALA A 89 -17.44 -5.95 -1.01
CA ALA A 89 -16.99 -5.47 -2.31
C ALA A 89 -15.50 -5.12 -2.38
N GLY A 90 -14.75 -5.27 -1.28
CA GLY A 90 -13.35 -4.84 -1.24
C GLY A 90 -13.19 -3.32 -1.18
N TRP A 91 -14.22 -2.60 -0.72
CA TRP A 91 -14.18 -1.15 -0.53
C TRP A 91 -12.99 -0.75 0.37
N GLY A 92 -12.25 0.27 -0.04
CA GLY A 92 -11.05 0.75 0.63
C GLY A 92 -9.76 0.04 0.21
N GLY A 93 -9.80 -0.90 -0.74
CA GLY A 93 -8.61 -1.56 -1.27
C GLY A 93 -7.76 -0.65 -2.17
N GLU A 94 -8.37 0.21 -2.99
CA GLU A 94 -7.62 1.20 -3.79
C GLU A 94 -6.92 2.19 -2.86
N ALA A 95 -7.61 2.60 -1.79
CA ALA A 95 -7.07 3.47 -0.76
C ALA A 95 -5.82 2.90 -0.09
N ARG A 96 -5.84 1.59 0.26
CA ARG A 96 -4.70 0.87 0.86
C ARG A 96 -3.50 0.79 -0.08
N ILE A 97 -3.74 0.53 -1.37
CA ILE A 97 -2.69 0.54 -2.40
C ILE A 97 -2.09 1.95 -2.54
N CYS A 98 -2.94 2.98 -2.61
CA CYS A 98 -2.52 4.37 -2.73
C CYS A 98 -1.73 4.85 -1.50
N TRP A 99 -2.14 4.45 -0.30
CA TRP A 99 -1.37 4.68 0.93
C TRP A 99 0.01 4.02 0.86
N ALA A 100 0.10 2.76 0.43
CA ALA A 100 1.38 2.07 0.29
C ALA A 100 2.32 2.77 -0.71
N LEU A 101 1.79 3.29 -1.83
CA LEU A 101 2.56 4.08 -2.79
C LEU A 101 3.05 5.41 -2.19
N LEU A 102 2.28 6.06 -1.30
CA LEU A 102 2.76 7.21 -0.53
C LEU A 102 3.89 6.79 0.41
N LYS A 103 3.70 5.70 1.16
CA LYS A 103 4.72 5.21 2.09
C LYS A 103 6.02 4.81 1.39
N PHE A 104 5.97 4.35 0.14
CA PHE A 104 7.15 4.12 -0.68
C PHE A 104 8.00 5.38 -0.87
N LEU A 105 7.37 6.54 -1.13
CA LEU A 105 8.07 7.82 -1.20
C LEU A 105 8.54 8.27 0.19
N ASP A 106 7.70 8.09 1.21
CA ASP A 106 8.03 8.48 2.58
C ASP A 106 9.24 7.72 3.12
N ASN A 107 9.41 6.44 2.80
CA ASN A 107 10.53 5.62 3.25
C ASN A 107 11.89 6.22 2.84
N LEU A 108 11.96 6.87 1.67
CA LEU A 108 13.19 7.54 1.25
C LEU A 108 13.47 8.78 2.10
N ASN A 109 12.46 9.61 2.35
CA ASN A 109 12.61 10.77 3.24
C ASN A 109 12.95 10.34 4.67
N TYR A 110 12.30 9.28 5.15
CA TYR A 110 12.55 8.70 6.46
C TYR A 110 14.00 8.29 6.63
N TYR A 111 14.65 7.73 5.60
CA TYR A 111 16.06 7.38 5.69
C TYR A 111 16.96 8.59 6.00
N PHE A 112 16.70 9.73 5.35
CA PHE A 112 17.53 10.94 5.46
C PHE A 112 17.17 11.85 6.63
N GLU A 113 15.88 12.00 6.91
CA GLU A 113 15.36 13.01 7.87
C GLU A 113 14.69 12.37 9.10
N ARG A 114 14.53 11.04 9.13
CA ARG A 114 13.86 10.29 10.23
C ARG A 114 12.40 10.67 10.46
N ILE A 115 11.77 11.24 9.43
CA ILE A 115 10.38 11.66 9.39
C ILE A 115 9.78 11.27 8.03
N ASP A 116 8.52 10.83 8.04
CA ASP A 116 7.80 10.53 6.80
C ASP A 116 7.58 11.83 6.00
N LEU A 117 7.67 11.76 4.67
CA LEU A 117 7.54 12.94 3.81
C LEU A 117 6.15 13.59 3.96
N GLY A 118 5.10 12.80 4.15
CA GLY A 118 3.77 13.24 4.59
C GLY A 118 3.81 14.24 5.75
N GLU A 119 4.40 13.79 6.86
CA GLU A 119 4.50 14.54 8.11
C GLU A 119 5.39 15.78 7.95
N ALA A 120 6.53 15.64 7.27
CA ALA A 120 7.47 16.74 7.02
C ALA A 120 6.89 17.87 6.15
N LEU A 121 5.78 17.60 5.45
CA LEU A 121 5.03 18.57 4.64
C LEU A 121 3.73 19.02 5.32
N GLY A 122 3.43 18.53 6.53
CA GLY A 122 2.18 18.83 7.23
C GLY A 122 0.94 18.24 6.55
N GLN A 123 1.12 17.21 5.72
CA GLN A 123 0.05 16.60 4.92
C GLN A 123 -0.33 15.24 5.51
N LYS A 124 -1.52 15.16 6.12
CA LYS A 124 -2.05 13.90 6.66
C LYS A 124 -2.38 12.90 5.54
N ASP A 125 -2.11 11.62 5.79
CA ASP A 125 -2.33 10.55 4.82
C ASP A 125 -3.79 10.46 4.33
N PRO A 126 -4.84 10.48 5.17
CA PRO A 126 -6.21 10.27 4.68
C PRO A 126 -6.67 11.37 3.73
N GLY A 127 -6.24 12.61 3.98
CA GLY A 127 -6.51 13.73 3.08
C GLY A 127 -5.81 13.57 1.73
N THR A 128 -4.59 13.05 1.75
CA THR A 128 -3.81 12.79 0.52
C THR A 128 -4.39 11.61 -0.25
N VAL A 129 -4.68 10.50 0.41
CA VAL A 129 -5.25 9.28 -0.18
C VAL A 129 -6.61 9.54 -0.82
N ARG A 130 -7.46 10.37 -0.22
CA ARG A 130 -8.74 10.79 -0.84
C ARG A 130 -8.58 11.49 -2.20
N ARG A 131 -7.43 12.11 -2.48
CA ARG A 131 -7.15 12.68 -3.81
C ARG A 131 -6.66 11.64 -4.81
N MET A 132 -6.24 10.47 -4.33
CA MET A 132 -5.64 9.39 -5.12
C MET A 132 -6.61 8.24 -5.41
N ALA A 133 -7.49 7.91 -4.48
CA ALA A 133 -8.34 6.72 -4.53
C ALA A 133 -9.81 7.09 -4.78
N GLN A 134 -10.44 6.43 -5.73
CA GLN A 134 -11.83 6.66 -6.14
C GLN A 134 -12.81 6.10 -5.10
N ASP A 135 -12.49 4.95 -4.50
CA ASP A 135 -13.34 4.26 -3.52
C ASP A 135 -13.62 5.10 -2.26
N MET A 136 -12.71 6.00 -1.88
CA MET A 136 -12.85 6.92 -0.75
C MET A 136 -13.68 8.19 -1.05
N THR A 137 -14.12 8.39 -2.29
CA THR A 137 -14.95 9.54 -2.66
C THR A 137 -16.42 9.21 -2.39
N ILE A 138 -16.88 9.50 -1.16
CA ILE A 138 -18.30 9.33 -0.80
C ILE A 138 -19.08 10.57 -1.24
N PRO A 139 -20.13 10.45 -2.07
CA PRO A 139 -20.99 11.58 -2.42
C PRO A 139 -21.62 12.22 -1.17
N SER A 140 -21.51 13.55 -1.05
CA SER A 140 -21.94 14.35 0.10
C SER A 140 -23.44 14.25 0.43
N MET A 141 -24.26 13.76 -0.51
CA MET A 141 -25.70 13.61 -0.33
C MET A 141 -26.09 12.50 0.67
N GLU A 142 -25.21 11.54 0.97
CA GLU A 142 -25.54 10.39 1.81
C GLU A 142 -25.23 10.56 3.30
N LEU A 143 -24.27 11.43 3.63
CA LEU A 143 -23.97 11.76 5.03
C LEU A 143 -25.15 12.41 5.77
N ARG A 144 -26.05 13.10 5.04
CA ARG A 144 -27.22 13.77 5.62
C ARG A 144 -28.38 12.82 5.97
N LYS A 145 -28.51 11.67 5.31
CA LYS A 145 -29.59 10.68 5.58
C LYS A 145 -29.31 9.78 6.79
N ILE A 146 -28.10 9.86 7.36
CA ILE A 146 -27.69 9.09 8.54
C ILE A 146 -28.03 9.85 9.85
N ALA A 147 -28.35 11.15 9.76
CA ALA A 147 -28.50 12.03 10.93
C ALA A 147 -29.95 12.42 11.27
N GLY A 148 -30.95 11.75 10.69
CA GLY A 148 -32.38 12.01 10.93
C GLY A 148 -33.00 11.02 11.92
N ASP A 149 -33.97 11.51 12.70
CA ASP A 149 -34.79 10.73 13.62
C ASP A 149 -35.83 9.92 12.83
N GLU A 150 -35.43 8.74 12.36
CA GLU A 150 -36.22 7.87 11.48
C GLU A 150 -36.60 6.54 12.17
N THR A 151 -37.77 5.99 11.81
CA THR A 151 -38.22 4.67 12.29
C THR A 151 -37.25 3.56 11.86
N GLU A 152 -37.21 2.44 12.61
CA GLU A 152 -36.24 1.35 12.38
C GLU A 152 -36.26 0.81 10.93
N MET A 153 -37.42 0.78 10.27
CA MET A 153 -37.54 0.39 8.86
C MET A 153 -36.86 1.38 7.91
N LEU A 154 -37.06 2.68 8.11
CA LEU A 154 -36.42 3.73 7.31
C LEU A 154 -34.90 3.74 7.54
N ARG A 155 -34.47 3.54 8.79
CA ARG A 155 -33.06 3.35 9.14
C ARG A 155 -32.45 2.14 8.41
N GLN A 156 -33.16 1.02 8.31
CA GLN A 156 -32.70 -0.15 7.54
C GLN A 156 -32.61 0.13 6.03
N ILE A 157 -33.60 0.80 5.44
CA ILE A 157 -33.57 1.20 4.02
C ILE A 157 -32.42 2.18 3.74
N SER A 158 -32.23 3.18 4.61
CA SER A 158 -31.14 4.16 4.53
C SER A 158 -29.78 3.45 4.63
N MET A 159 -29.62 2.51 5.56
CA MET A 159 -28.41 1.69 5.66
C MET A 159 -28.20 0.80 4.43
N MET A 160 -29.24 0.23 3.82
CA MET A 160 -29.09 -0.56 2.60
C MET A 160 -28.67 0.31 1.42
N ALA A 161 -29.28 1.49 1.26
CA ALA A 161 -28.93 2.44 0.21
C ALA A 161 -27.48 2.91 0.34
N SER A 162 -27.05 3.26 1.56
CA SER A 162 -25.66 3.67 1.78
C SER A 162 -24.65 2.54 1.65
N LEU A 163 -25.02 1.30 1.97
CA LEU A 163 -24.17 0.15 1.67
C LEU A 163 -24.04 -0.04 0.16
N GLN A 164 -25.14 0.02 -0.59
CA GLN A 164 -25.13 -0.06 -2.06
C GLN A 164 -24.24 1.01 -2.66
N SER A 165 -24.36 2.26 -2.21
CA SER A 165 -23.57 3.40 -2.66
C SER A 165 -22.07 3.19 -2.46
N LEU A 166 -21.65 2.78 -1.25
CA LEU A 166 -20.23 2.49 -0.97
C LEU A 166 -19.71 1.28 -1.75
N THR A 167 -20.52 0.22 -1.86
CA THR A 167 -20.12 -0.92 -2.69
C THR A 167 -20.02 -0.55 -4.17
N ALA A 168 -20.83 0.39 -4.65
CA ALA A 168 -20.74 0.90 -6.01
C ALA A 168 -19.46 1.71 -6.23
N THR A 169 -19.02 2.51 -5.24
CA THR A 169 -17.74 3.23 -5.39
C THR A 169 -16.54 2.29 -5.44
N ALA A 170 -16.62 1.14 -4.76
CA ALA A 170 -15.60 0.10 -4.85
C ALA A 170 -15.51 -0.53 -6.25
N LEU A 171 -16.55 -0.40 -7.09
CA LEU A 171 -16.58 -0.90 -8.47
C LEU A 171 -16.18 0.15 -9.51
N ASN A 172 -16.03 1.41 -9.10
CA ASN A 172 -15.59 2.45 -10.02
C ASN A 172 -14.18 2.16 -10.55
N PRO A 173 -13.87 2.55 -11.80
CA PRO A 173 -12.51 2.52 -12.28
C PRO A 173 -11.57 3.32 -11.37
N PRO A 174 -10.31 2.86 -11.18
CA PRO A 174 -9.36 3.53 -10.29
C PRO A 174 -9.06 4.95 -10.74
N ASN A 175 -8.79 5.83 -9.79
CA ASN A 175 -8.43 7.21 -10.05
C ASN A 175 -6.95 7.35 -10.44
N HIS A 176 -6.59 6.76 -11.59
CA HIS A 176 -5.23 6.81 -12.13
C HIS A 176 -4.71 8.25 -12.29
N ARG A 177 -5.58 9.19 -12.69
CA ARG A 177 -5.20 10.61 -12.90
C ARG A 177 -4.82 11.27 -11.57
N GLY A 178 -5.68 11.17 -10.56
CA GLY A 178 -5.45 11.73 -9.24
C GLY A 178 -4.23 11.11 -8.56
N ARG A 179 -4.13 9.78 -8.59
CA ARG A 179 -2.96 9.04 -8.09
C ARG A 179 -1.66 9.53 -8.71
N ARG A 180 -1.55 9.55 -10.03
CA ARG A 180 -0.32 9.97 -10.74
C ARG A 180 0.03 11.43 -10.46
N ALA A 181 -0.96 12.32 -10.39
CA ALA A 181 -0.74 13.73 -10.08
C ALA A 181 -0.16 13.92 -8.68
N VAL A 182 -0.74 13.27 -7.66
CA VAL A 182 -0.25 13.35 -6.28
C VAL A 182 1.14 12.73 -6.14
N LEU A 183 1.39 11.58 -6.77
CA LEU A 183 2.71 10.94 -6.71
C LEU A 183 3.79 11.78 -7.42
N ALA A 184 3.45 12.44 -8.53
CA ALA A 184 4.35 13.36 -9.21
C ALA A 184 4.70 14.59 -8.34
N GLU A 185 3.69 15.18 -7.68
CA GLU A 185 3.89 16.29 -6.73
C GLU A 185 4.82 15.86 -5.57
N ARG A 186 4.52 14.72 -4.95
CA ARG A 186 5.32 14.17 -3.85
C ARG A 186 6.75 13.84 -4.27
N ARG A 187 6.95 13.26 -5.47
CA ARG A 187 8.30 13.01 -6.01
C ARG A 187 9.10 14.29 -6.21
N ALA A 188 8.47 15.36 -6.70
CA ALA A 188 9.16 16.64 -6.90
C ALA A 188 9.66 17.21 -5.56
N GLN A 189 8.80 17.18 -4.53
CA GLN A 189 9.14 17.61 -3.17
C GLN A 189 10.24 16.74 -2.55
N LEU A 190 10.15 15.41 -2.70
CA LEU A 190 11.15 14.46 -2.24
C LEU A 190 12.52 14.72 -2.90
N ARG A 191 12.54 14.92 -4.23
CA ARG A 191 13.77 15.14 -4.99
C ARG A 191 14.53 16.35 -4.49
N GLN A 192 13.84 17.45 -4.17
CA GLN A 192 14.45 18.65 -3.62
C GLN A 192 15.14 18.38 -2.26
N ARG A 193 14.49 17.63 -1.37
CA ARG A 193 15.04 17.26 -0.07
C ARG A 193 16.24 16.33 -0.21
N VAL A 194 16.12 15.27 -1.02
CA VAL A 194 17.20 14.31 -1.27
C VAL A 194 18.43 15.01 -1.87
N GLN A 195 18.25 15.92 -2.82
CA GLN A 195 19.35 16.70 -3.39
C GLN A 195 20.04 17.60 -2.35
N THR A 196 19.26 18.20 -1.46
CA THR A 196 19.79 19.03 -0.36
C THR A 196 20.65 18.17 0.59
N TRP A 197 20.15 17.00 0.97
CA TRP A 197 20.89 16.05 1.81
C TRP A 197 22.16 15.53 1.11
N GLN A 198 22.08 15.11 -0.15
CA GLN A 198 23.23 14.57 -0.90
C GLN A 198 24.37 15.59 -1.04
N ARG A 199 24.05 16.90 -1.13
CA ARG A 199 25.04 17.97 -1.13
C ARG A 199 25.70 18.16 0.24
N ALA A 200 24.93 18.02 1.32
CA ALA A 200 25.44 18.17 2.69
C ALA A 200 26.22 16.93 3.18
N GLN A 201 25.81 15.73 2.78
CA GLN A 201 26.37 14.45 3.20
C GLN A 201 26.48 13.49 2.00
N PRO A 202 27.62 13.48 1.28
CA PRO A 202 27.78 12.67 0.07
C PRO A 202 28.00 11.17 0.33
N LYS A 203 28.09 10.74 1.60
CA LYS A 203 28.31 9.35 2.01
C LYS A 203 27.31 8.95 3.10
N PRO A 204 26.90 7.67 3.16
CA PRO A 204 27.20 6.58 2.22
C PRO A 204 26.42 6.70 0.91
N LYS A 205 26.93 6.10 -0.17
CA LYS A 205 26.23 6.09 -1.46
C LYS A 205 25.12 5.04 -1.41
N LEU A 206 23.90 5.40 -1.78
CA LEU A 206 22.81 4.44 -1.91
C LEU A 206 22.98 3.65 -3.21
N ARG A 207 23.02 2.32 -3.09
CA ARG A 207 23.19 1.41 -4.22
C ARG A 207 21.86 1.05 -4.86
N SER A 208 20.88 0.63 -4.05
CA SER A 208 19.56 0.24 -4.54
C SER A 208 18.48 0.35 -3.45
N ILE A 209 17.23 0.43 -3.90
CA ILE A 209 16.01 0.26 -3.10
C ILE A 209 15.44 -1.11 -3.43
N ARG A 210 15.46 -2.01 -2.46
CA ARG A 210 15.04 -3.41 -2.58
C ARG A 210 13.70 -3.59 -1.90
N VAL A 211 12.67 -3.92 -2.67
CA VAL A 211 11.29 -3.99 -2.22
C VAL A 211 10.83 -5.43 -2.17
N SER A 212 10.27 -5.84 -1.03
CA SER A 212 9.58 -7.12 -0.85
C SER A 212 8.13 -6.85 -0.52
N VAL A 213 7.22 -7.51 -1.23
CA VAL A 213 5.78 -7.30 -1.11
C VAL A 213 5.12 -8.62 -0.74
N PHE A 214 4.25 -8.59 0.25
CA PHE A 214 3.52 -9.76 0.72
C PHE A 214 2.03 -9.47 0.76
N GLY A 215 1.21 -10.45 0.39
CA GLY A 215 -0.24 -10.31 0.44
C GLY A 215 -0.98 -11.62 0.66
N PHE A 216 -2.15 -11.54 1.30
CA PHE A 216 -3.04 -12.69 1.52
C PHE A 216 -4.46 -12.37 1.07
N SER A 217 -5.16 -13.29 0.41
CA SER A 217 -6.56 -13.11 -0.02
C SER A 217 -6.72 -11.83 -0.88
N ARG A 218 -7.66 -10.93 -0.55
CA ARG A 218 -7.76 -9.62 -1.24
C ARG A 218 -6.49 -8.78 -1.10
N GLY A 219 -5.76 -8.90 0.01
CA GLY A 219 -4.43 -8.30 0.16
C GLY A 219 -3.40 -8.83 -0.86
N ALA A 220 -3.54 -10.06 -1.35
CA ALA A 220 -2.71 -10.56 -2.44
C ALA A 220 -3.01 -9.87 -3.77
N ALA A 221 -4.29 -9.55 -4.04
CA ALA A 221 -4.65 -8.71 -5.19
C ALA A 221 -4.11 -7.28 -5.03
N GLU A 222 -4.26 -6.68 -3.84
CA GLU A 222 -3.70 -5.36 -3.54
C GLU A 222 -2.17 -5.33 -3.72
N ALA A 223 -1.46 -6.38 -3.30
CA ALA A 223 -0.01 -6.53 -3.49
C ALA A 223 0.37 -6.60 -4.98
N ARG A 224 -0.38 -7.34 -5.81
CA ARG A 224 -0.15 -7.42 -7.26
C ARG A 224 -0.36 -6.06 -7.93
N VAL A 225 -1.46 -5.40 -7.61
CA VAL A 225 -1.80 -4.07 -8.14
C VAL A 225 -0.77 -3.02 -7.67
N PHE A 226 -0.32 -3.08 -6.42
CA PHE A 226 0.76 -2.24 -5.91
C PHE A 226 2.04 -2.40 -6.75
N CYS A 227 2.46 -3.63 -7.04
CA CYS A 227 3.62 -3.89 -7.89
C CYS A 227 3.42 -3.31 -9.31
N SER A 228 2.24 -3.47 -9.92
CA SER A 228 1.91 -2.88 -11.23
C SER A 228 1.97 -1.35 -11.22
N TRP A 229 1.44 -0.74 -10.16
CA TRP A 229 1.32 0.71 -10.03
C TRP A 229 2.58 1.38 -9.47
N LEU A 230 3.57 0.62 -8.98
CA LEU A 230 4.78 1.18 -8.37
C LEU A 230 5.54 2.13 -9.32
N LYS A 231 5.48 1.88 -10.63
CA LYS A 231 6.02 2.77 -11.65
C LYS A 231 5.46 4.20 -11.58
N ASP A 232 4.21 4.37 -11.15
CA ASP A 232 3.61 5.69 -10.98
C ASP A 232 4.25 6.47 -9.82
N ALA A 233 4.92 5.79 -8.86
CA ALA A 233 5.67 6.36 -7.75
C ALA A 233 7.17 6.48 -8.04
N CYS A 234 7.66 5.93 -9.15
CA CYS A 234 9.06 6.01 -9.58
C CYS A 234 9.30 7.22 -10.52
N ASP A 235 10.58 7.54 -10.75
CA ASP A 235 11.00 8.40 -11.84
C ASP A 235 10.61 7.75 -13.18
N GLY A 236 10.03 8.53 -14.10
CA GLY A 236 9.48 7.99 -15.34
C GLY A 236 10.53 7.67 -16.40
N GLY A 237 10.09 7.02 -17.49
CA GLY A 237 10.84 6.94 -18.76
C GLY A 237 11.28 5.54 -19.18
N GLY A 238 10.33 4.63 -19.45
CA GLY A 238 10.51 3.43 -20.31
C GLY A 238 11.68 2.45 -20.02
N GLY A 239 12.44 2.67 -18.95
CA GLY A 239 13.63 1.91 -18.57
C GLY A 239 13.53 1.42 -17.12
N GLU A 240 14.68 1.20 -16.48
CA GLU A 240 14.73 0.70 -15.10
C GLU A 240 14.01 1.63 -14.11
N LEU A 241 13.25 1.04 -13.18
CA LEU A 241 12.61 1.78 -12.10
C LEU A 241 13.66 2.46 -11.23
N THR A 242 13.52 3.77 -11.05
CA THR A 242 14.41 4.55 -10.18
C THR A 242 13.60 5.51 -9.30
N LEU A 243 14.13 5.87 -8.12
CA LEU A 243 13.55 6.91 -7.27
C LEU A 243 14.65 7.86 -6.82
N CYS A 244 14.54 9.13 -7.23
CA CYS A 244 15.61 10.13 -7.07
C CYS A 244 16.95 9.64 -7.65
N GLY A 245 16.90 8.90 -8.76
CA GLY A 245 18.08 8.30 -9.40
C GLY A 245 18.64 7.04 -8.72
N ILE A 246 18.00 6.54 -7.67
CA ILE A 246 18.39 5.28 -7.00
C ILE A 246 17.62 4.12 -7.65
N PRO A 247 18.29 3.07 -8.15
CA PRO A 247 17.62 1.90 -8.73
C PRO A 247 16.66 1.22 -7.76
N VAL A 248 15.46 0.92 -8.23
CA VAL A 248 14.38 0.22 -7.49
C VAL A 248 14.26 -1.20 -8.00
N GLN A 249 14.23 -2.16 -7.10
CA GLN A 249 14.19 -3.59 -7.40
C GLN A 249 13.06 -4.25 -6.62
N LEU A 250 12.04 -4.75 -7.32
CA LEU A 250 11.01 -5.61 -6.74
C LEU A 250 11.59 -7.04 -6.61
N ASP A 251 12.21 -7.34 -5.47
CA ASP A 251 12.94 -8.59 -5.26
C ASP A 251 12.01 -9.80 -5.07
N LEU A 252 10.92 -9.62 -4.32
CA LEU A 252 10.01 -10.70 -3.96
C LEU A 252 8.56 -10.20 -3.90
N LEU A 253 7.67 -10.95 -4.54
CA LEU A 253 6.23 -10.91 -4.32
C LEU A 253 5.79 -12.26 -3.72
N GLY A 254 5.44 -12.26 -2.43
CA GLY A 254 4.95 -13.44 -1.72
C GLY A 254 3.44 -13.36 -1.50
N ILE A 255 2.68 -14.12 -2.27
CA ILE A 255 1.21 -14.10 -2.21
C ILE A 255 0.66 -15.44 -1.71
N PHE A 256 -0.34 -15.35 -0.84
CA PHE A 256 -1.04 -16.48 -0.24
C PHE A 256 -2.50 -16.45 -0.67
N ASP A 257 -2.98 -17.56 -1.22
CA ASP A 257 -4.38 -17.81 -1.57
C ASP A 257 -5.06 -16.58 -2.18
N THR A 258 -4.66 -16.22 -3.40
CA THR A 258 -5.27 -15.08 -4.09
C THR A 258 -6.69 -15.47 -4.51
N VAL A 259 -7.64 -15.41 -3.57
CA VAL A 259 -9.03 -15.80 -3.80
C VAL A 259 -9.64 -14.85 -4.82
N ALA A 260 -9.86 -15.34 -6.05
CA ALA A 260 -10.52 -14.64 -7.15
C ALA A 260 -12.00 -14.27 -6.90
N SER A 261 -12.57 -14.54 -5.71
CA SER A 261 -13.93 -14.13 -5.31
C SER A 261 -14.35 -14.76 -3.98
N VAL A 262 -14.97 -13.96 -3.10
CA VAL A 262 -16.09 -14.43 -2.25
C VAL A 262 -16.94 -13.21 -1.85
N GLY A 263 -18.04 -13.04 -2.59
CA GLY A 263 -19.04 -11.98 -2.36
C GLY A 263 -20.07 -11.98 -3.49
N LEU A 264 -21.16 -12.75 -3.33
CA LEU A 264 -22.34 -12.80 -4.22
C LEU A 264 -22.08 -13.08 -5.72
N ALA A 265 -21.17 -13.98 -6.10
CA ALA A 265 -21.06 -14.41 -7.50
C ALA A 265 -21.25 -15.92 -7.65
N ASN A 266 -22.42 -16.31 -8.13
CA ASN A 266 -22.48 -17.37 -9.14
C ASN A 266 -23.41 -17.01 -10.31
N SER A 267 -23.63 -15.72 -10.59
CA SER A 267 -24.56 -15.29 -11.63
C SER A 267 -24.04 -14.29 -12.66
N SER A 268 -22.76 -13.88 -12.66
CA SER A 268 -22.22 -13.20 -13.85
C SER A 268 -20.72 -13.43 -14.07
N ARG A 269 -20.36 -13.78 -15.31
CA ARG A 269 -18.98 -13.93 -15.83
C ARG A 269 -18.21 -12.60 -15.91
N LEU A 270 -18.69 -11.54 -15.26
CA LEU A 270 -18.14 -10.18 -15.28
C LEU A 270 -17.49 -9.78 -13.94
N TRP A 271 -17.49 -10.67 -12.93
CA TRP A 271 -17.19 -10.31 -11.54
C TRP A 271 -15.94 -11.04 -11.01
N SER A 272 -14.93 -10.27 -10.59
CA SER A 272 -13.75 -10.80 -9.87
C SER A 272 -13.81 -10.61 -8.35
N GLY A 273 -14.81 -9.92 -7.78
CA GLY A 273 -14.98 -9.79 -6.32
C GLY A 273 -13.93 -8.96 -5.54
N HIS A 274 -12.94 -8.36 -6.22
CA HIS A 274 -11.86 -7.58 -5.60
C HIS A 274 -12.13 -6.07 -5.55
N GLY A 275 -13.11 -5.57 -6.32
CA GLY A 275 -13.29 -4.14 -6.57
C GLY A 275 -12.66 -3.70 -7.90
N GLY A 276 -12.94 -2.47 -8.33
CA GLY A 276 -12.54 -1.91 -9.62
C GLY A 276 -11.02 -1.68 -9.77
N TYR A 277 -10.26 -1.73 -8.67
CA TYR A 277 -8.79 -1.60 -8.70
C TYR A 277 -8.05 -2.83 -9.19
N ALA A 278 -8.69 -3.99 -9.24
CA ALA A 278 -8.09 -5.24 -9.65
C ALA A 278 -8.41 -5.58 -11.11
N SER A 279 -7.99 -4.71 -12.04
CA SER A 279 -8.08 -4.99 -13.47
C SER A 279 -7.25 -6.24 -13.83
N GLU A 280 -7.62 -6.97 -14.87
CA GLU A 280 -6.86 -8.16 -15.28
C GLU A 280 -5.38 -7.85 -15.56
N ASP A 281 -5.11 -6.70 -16.18
CA ASP A 281 -3.75 -6.24 -16.47
C ASP A 281 -2.97 -5.91 -15.20
N ASP A 282 -3.61 -5.27 -14.21
CA ASP A 282 -2.96 -4.92 -12.93
C ASP A 282 -2.77 -6.12 -12.00
N LEU A 283 -3.57 -7.18 -12.19
CA LEU A 283 -3.37 -8.44 -11.51
C LEU A 283 -2.21 -9.22 -12.13
N ARG A 284 -1.82 -9.04 -13.39
CA ARG A 284 -0.64 -9.77 -13.91
C ARG A 284 0.59 -9.47 -13.06
N ILE A 285 1.46 -10.46 -12.90
CA ILE A 285 2.73 -10.25 -12.20
C ILE A 285 3.52 -9.22 -13.01
N ALA A 286 3.79 -8.07 -12.41
CA ALA A 286 4.50 -6.99 -13.07
C ALA A 286 5.88 -7.49 -13.53
N PRO A 287 6.33 -7.13 -14.74
CA PRO A 287 7.59 -7.63 -15.32
C PRO A 287 8.82 -7.26 -14.47
N ASP A 288 8.73 -6.19 -13.69
CA ASP A 288 9.78 -5.74 -12.77
C ASP A 288 9.95 -6.66 -11.53
N VAL A 289 8.99 -7.55 -11.25
CA VAL A 289 9.04 -8.50 -10.13
C VAL A 289 10.00 -9.64 -10.46
N ARG A 290 11.11 -9.71 -9.73
CA ARG A 290 12.17 -10.71 -9.97
C ARG A 290 11.78 -12.12 -9.56
N ARG A 291 11.04 -12.26 -8.47
CA ARG A 291 10.60 -13.56 -7.93
C ARG A 291 9.19 -13.41 -7.39
N CYS A 292 8.29 -14.27 -7.87
CA CYS A 292 6.95 -14.39 -7.33
C CYS A 292 6.80 -15.80 -6.75
N VAL A 293 6.31 -15.89 -5.51
CA VAL A 293 5.93 -17.13 -4.86
C VAL A 293 4.45 -17.06 -4.55
N HIS A 294 3.67 -17.94 -5.18
CA HIS A 294 2.25 -18.12 -4.88
C HIS A 294 2.06 -19.43 -4.13
N ARG A 295 1.38 -19.36 -2.98
CA ARG A 295 1.00 -20.53 -2.17
C ARG A 295 -0.51 -20.58 -2.06
N GLU A 296 -1.10 -21.63 -2.62
CA GLU A 296 -2.51 -21.96 -2.45
C GLU A 296 -2.63 -22.96 -1.29
N GLY A 297 -3.58 -22.73 -0.38
CA GLY A 297 -3.85 -23.63 0.73
C GLY A 297 -4.78 -24.74 0.26
N HIS A 298 -4.23 -25.90 -0.07
CA HIS A 298 -4.98 -27.15 -0.16
C HIS A 298 -4.25 -28.20 0.66
N ASP A 299 -4.78 -28.46 1.86
CA ASP A 299 -4.63 -29.72 2.58
C ASP A 299 -6.04 -30.21 2.96
#